data_AF-A0A2P5ABN7-F1
#
_entry.id   AF-A0A2P5ABN7-F1
#
_cell.length_a   1.000
_cell.length_b   1.000
_cell.length_c   1.000
_cell.angle_alpha   90.00
_cell.angle_beta   90.00
_cell.angle_gamma   90.00
#
_symmetry.space_group_name_H-M   'P 1'
#
loop_
_entity.id
_entity.type
_entity.pdbx_description
1 polymer ?
#
loop_
_entity_poly.entity_id
_entity_poly.type
_entity_poly.pdbx_seq_one_letter_code
_entity_poly.pdbx_strand_id
1 'polypeptide(L)'
;SFRNKMNNCDQTPEDLFTEEHRDLMKESEEWMKKNANVCLLVATLIVAVVFQAAFDVISNKENETVHVILFISNAIAMSASSTAIMLFLAILISRFTKREMFWALPCRFICGIISLFISVTFMMVSFCLATFLASKSSAIRSCTCILQALPILLFLYLVSPVLSDFIKTTFFSESAFKHRKPVLQYYDPRPEIRGPNNEVG
;
A
#
# COMPACT_ATOMS: atom_id res chain seq x y z
N SER A 1 -15.92 0.47 -27.33
CA SER A 1 -15.03 0.86 -26.22
C SER A 1 -14.51 2.26 -26.49
N PHE A 2 -14.70 3.23 -25.58
CA PHE A 2 -14.28 4.62 -25.75
C PHE A 2 -12.82 4.87 -25.32
N ARG A 3 -12.18 3.89 -24.68
CA ARG A 3 -10.80 3.98 -24.15
C ARG A 3 -9.74 4.41 -25.17
N ASN A 4 -9.95 4.09 -26.44
CA ASN A 4 -9.02 4.42 -27.54
C ASN A 4 -9.63 5.41 -28.54
N LYS A 5 -10.78 6.03 -28.23
CA LYS A 5 -11.36 7.05 -29.11
C LYS A 5 -10.61 8.36 -28.89
N MET A 6 -10.02 8.86 -29.97
CA MET A 6 -9.29 10.12 -29.95
C MET A 6 -10.25 11.30 -30.07
N ASN A 7 -9.95 12.40 -29.40
CA ASN A 7 -10.66 13.67 -29.60
C ASN A 7 -10.22 14.32 -30.93
N ASN A 8 -10.77 15.50 -31.26
CA ASN A 8 -10.40 16.27 -32.45
C ASN A 8 -8.94 16.77 -32.46
N CYS A 9 -8.20 16.54 -31.38
CA CYS A 9 -6.77 16.88 -31.20
C CYS A 9 -5.90 15.61 -31.11
N ASP A 10 -6.39 14.45 -31.57
CA ASP A 10 -5.71 13.15 -31.53
C ASP A 10 -5.32 12.66 -30.12
N GLN A 11 -5.98 13.15 -29.06
CA GLN A 11 -5.71 12.73 -27.68
C GLN A 11 -6.67 11.63 -27.23
N THR A 12 -6.15 10.60 -26.56
CA THR A 12 -7.01 9.61 -25.90
C THR A 12 -7.61 10.15 -24.59
N PRO A 13 -8.66 9.52 -24.05
CA PRO A 13 -9.23 9.93 -22.75
C PRO A 13 -8.21 9.80 -21.60
N GLU A 14 -7.24 8.89 -21.71
CA GLU A 14 -6.15 8.74 -20.74
C GLU A 14 -5.17 9.91 -20.81
N ASP A 15 -4.82 10.35 -22.02
CA ASP A 15 -3.95 11.51 -22.23
C ASP A 15 -4.60 12.78 -21.70
N LEU A 16 -5.89 13.01 -22.01
CA LEU A 16 -6.62 14.19 -21.56
C LEU A 16 -6.77 14.22 -20.03
N PHE A 17 -7.08 13.08 -19.40
CA PHE A 17 -7.17 12.97 -17.95
C PHE A 17 -5.82 13.23 -17.27
N THR A 18 -4.73 12.69 -17.83
CA THR A 18 -3.36 12.87 -17.31
C THR A 18 -2.89 14.31 -17.45
N GLU A 19 -3.26 15.00 -18.53
CA GLU A 19 -2.95 16.41 -18.75
C GLU A 19 -3.67 17.29 -17.73
N GLU A 20 -4.99 17.11 -17.59
CA GLU A 20 -5.84 17.88 -16.65
C GLU A 20 -5.47 17.64 -15.17
N HIS A 21 -5.06 16.43 -14.79
CA HIS A 21 -4.77 16.09 -13.40
C HIS A 21 -3.27 16.05 -13.07
N ARG A 22 -2.42 16.62 -13.94
CA ARG A 22 -0.96 16.58 -13.79
C ARG A 22 -0.46 17.22 -12.49
N ASP A 23 -1.09 18.31 -12.05
CA ASP A 23 -0.69 19.01 -10.82
C ASP A 23 -1.05 18.21 -9.58
N LEU A 24 -2.25 17.62 -9.53
CA LEU A 24 -2.68 16.72 -8.46
C LEU A 24 -1.79 15.47 -8.38
N MET A 25 -1.38 14.94 -9.54
CA MET A 25 -0.43 13.84 -9.63
C MET A 25 0.91 14.18 -8.99
N LYS A 26 1.46 15.36 -9.31
CA LYS A 26 2.73 15.83 -8.73
C LYS A 26 2.61 16.05 -7.21
N GLU A 27 1.52 16.66 -6.76
CA GLU A 27 1.25 16.85 -5.34
C GLU A 27 1.15 15.50 -4.60
N SER A 28 0.49 14.51 -5.20
CA SER A 28 0.40 13.16 -4.62
C SER A 28 1.77 12.49 -4.51
N GLU A 29 2.64 12.65 -5.51
CA GLU A 29 4.00 12.12 -5.48
C GLU A 29 4.83 12.76 -4.36
N GLU A 30 4.77 14.09 -4.24
CA GLU A 30 5.46 14.85 -3.19
C GLU A 30 4.95 14.45 -1.80
N TRP A 31 3.64 14.32 -1.65
CA TRP A 31 3.01 13.84 -0.41
C TRP A 31 3.51 12.44 -0.05
N MET A 32 3.54 11.51 -1.01
CA MET A 32 4.01 10.15 -0.78
C MET A 32 5.49 10.10 -0.43
N LYS A 33 6.36 10.87 -1.09
CA LYS A 33 7.79 10.96 -0.76
C LYS A 33 8.00 11.52 0.65
N LYS A 34 7.28 12.60 1.01
CA LYS A 34 7.34 13.18 2.36
C LYS A 34 6.97 12.14 3.43
N ASN A 35 5.86 11.43 3.22
CA ASN A 35 5.41 10.41 4.16
C ASN A 35 6.33 9.18 4.17
N ALA A 36 6.84 8.75 3.01
CA ALA A 36 7.82 7.66 2.92
C ALA A 36 9.09 7.97 3.72
N ASN A 37 9.56 9.22 3.73
CA ASN A 37 10.68 9.63 4.56
C ASN A 37 10.38 9.50 6.06
N VAL A 38 9.19 9.92 6.50
CA VAL A 38 8.76 9.74 7.91
C VAL A 38 8.70 8.26 8.27
N CYS A 39 8.08 7.43 7.43
CA CYS A 39 7.98 5.99 7.67
C CYS A 39 9.35 5.30 7.65
N LEU A 40 10.28 5.75 6.78
CA LEU A 40 11.65 5.29 6.74
C LEU A 40 12.35 5.54 8.09
N LEU A 41 12.24 6.76 8.64
CA LEU A 41 12.78 7.08 9.97
C LEU A 41 12.19 6.19 11.07
N VAL A 42 10.87 5.98 11.07
CA VAL A 42 10.20 5.09 12.02
C VAL A 42 10.72 3.65 11.89
N ALA A 43 10.85 3.14 10.66
CA ALA A 43 11.37 1.80 10.41
C ALA A 43 12.82 1.64 10.90
N THR A 44 13.68 2.64 10.65
CA THR A 44 15.06 2.65 11.14
C THR A 44 15.11 2.67 12.67
N LEU A 45 14.24 3.43 13.34
CA LEU A 45 14.14 3.40 14.80
C LEU A 45 13.73 2.02 15.33
N ILE A 46 12.77 1.36 14.68
CA ILE A 46 12.38 0.00 15.07
C ILE A 46 13.56 -0.97 14.92
N VAL A 47 14.32 -0.90 13.81
CA VAL A 47 15.53 -1.73 13.63
C VAL A 47 16.51 -1.50 14.78
N ALA A 48 16.78 -0.25 15.16
CA ALA A 48 17.72 0.07 16.22
C ALA A 48 17.28 -0.51 17.58
N VAL A 49 16.00 -0.34 17.95
CA VAL A 49 15.46 -0.84 19.22
C VAL A 49 15.45 -2.38 19.25
N VAL A 50 15.01 -3.02 18.16
CA VAL A 50 14.96 -4.49 18.06
C VAL A 50 16.37 -5.09 18.06
N PHE A 51 17.33 -4.43 17.41
CA PHE A 51 18.73 -4.84 17.40
C PHE A 51 19.34 -4.79 18.81
N GLN A 52 19.10 -3.71 19.56
CA GLN A 52 19.52 -3.62 20.96
C GLN A 52 18.88 -4.74 21.80
N ALA A 53 17.56 -4.93 21.68
CA ALA A 53 16.83 -5.97 22.41
C ALA A 53 17.33 -7.39 22.07
N ALA A 54 17.80 -7.64 20.85
CA ALA A 54 18.32 -8.94 20.44
C ALA A 54 19.60 -9.33 21.22
N PHE A 55 20.47 -8.37 21.58
CA PHE A 55 21.64 -8.65 22.42
C PHE A 55 21.26 -8.98 23.86
N ASP A 56 20.26 -8.29 24.40
CA ASP A 56 19.79 -8.55 25.77
C ASP A 56 19.23 -9.98 25.90
N VAL A 57 18.61 -10.53 24.85
CA VAL A 57 18.08 -11.91 24.81
C VAL A 57 19.20 -12.94 24.96
N ILE A 58 20.38 -12.71 24.39
CA ILE A 58 21.52 -13.66 24.44
C ILE A 58 22.07 -13.77 25.88
N SER A 59 21.94 -12.70 26.67
CA SER A 59 22.47 -12.64 28.03
C SER A 59 21.66 -13.45 29.05
N ASN A 60 20.40 -13.80 28.76
CA ASN A 60 19.48 -14.37 29.75
C ASN A 60 19.04 -15.79 29.31
N LYS A 61 19.20 -16.79 30.18
CA LYS A 61 18.97 -18.22 29.83
C LYS A 61 17.80 -18.88 30.56
N GLU A 62 17.07 -18.15 31.40
CA GLU A 62 15.92 -18.72 32.13
C GLU A 62 14.66 -18.78 31.25
N ASN A 63 14.06 -19.97 31.11
CA ASN A 63 12.92 -20.28 30.22
C ASN A 63 13.26 -20.24 28.71
N GLU A 64 13.90 -21.32 28.24
CA GLU A 64 14.34 -21.52 26.85
C GLU A 64 13.22 -21.26 25.82
N THR A 65 12.00 -21.74 26.07
CA THR A 65 10.87 -21.57 25.14
C THR A 65 10.50 -20.10 24.92
N VAL A 66 10.45 -19.28 25.98
CA VAL A 66 10.07 -17.86 25.87
C VAL A 66 11.19 -17.07 25.18
N HIS A 67 12.45 -17.39 25.45
CA HIS A 67 13.58 -16.78 24.76
C HIS A 67 13.61 -17.10 23.26
N VAL A 68 13.30 -18.35 22.87
CA VAL A 68 13.22 -18.73 21.44
C VAL A 68 12.12 -17.93 20.74
N ILE A 69 10.94 -17.81 21.34
CA ILE A 69 9.83 -17.03 20.75
C ILE A 69 10.18 -15.54 20.68
N LEU A 70 10.85 -15.00 21.70
CA LEU A 70 11.32 -13.61 21.74
C LEU A 70 12.35 -13.34 20.63
N PHE A 71 13.30 -14.26 20.42
CA PHE A 71 14.30 -14.17 19.35
C PHE A 71 13.66 -14.20 17.97
N ILE A 72 12.73 -15.14 17.73
CA ILE A 72 12.00 -15.25 16.45
C ILE A 72 11.18 -13.98 16.20
N SER A 73 10.49 -13.47 17.22
CA SER A 73 9.68 -12.24 17.11
C SER A 73 10.55 -11.04 16.75
N ASN A 74 11.71 -10.88 17.40
CA ASN A 74 12.67 -9.84 17.06
C ASN A 74 13.22 -10.00 15.62
N ALA A 75 13.51 -11.22 15.18
CA ALA A 75 13.98 -11.47 13.81
C ALA A 75 12.92 -11.10 12.76
N ILE A 76 11.65 -11.43 13.02
CA ILE A 76 10.53 -11.04 12.15
C ILE A 76 10.36 -9.52 12.13
N ALA A 77 10.40 -8.86 13.29
CA ALA A 77 10.31 -7.40 13.36
C ALA A 77 11.45 -6.72 12.58
N MET A 78 12.69 -7.18 12.77
CA MET A 78 13.86 -6.62 12.09
C MET A 78 13.81 -6.82 10.57
N SER A 79 13.45 -8.03 10.11
CA SER A 79 13.31 -8.32 8.68
C SER A 79 12.19 -7.51 8.04
N ALA A 80 11.00 -7.47 8.64
CA ALA A 80 9.87 -6.68 8.15
C ALA A 80 10.17 -5.17 8.13
N SER A 81 10.91 -4.66 9.13
CA SER A 81 11.35 -3.26 9.13
C SER A 81 12.38 -2.98 8.02
N SER A 82 13.33 -3.88 7.80
CA SER A 82 14.31 -3.78 6.71
C SER A 82 13.64 -3.78 5.33
N THR A 83 12.63 -4.63 5.12
CA THR A 83 11.82 -4.62 3.89
C THR A 83 11.06 -3.29 3.72
N ALA A 84 10.48 -2.76 4.80
CA ALA A 84 9.81 -1.45 4.77
C ALA A 84 10.80 -0.32 4.40
N ILE A 85 12.00 -0.33 4.98
CA ILE A 85 13.10 0.60 4.64
C ILE A 85 13.41 0.54 3.15
N MET A 86 13.62 -0.66 2.58
CA MET A 86 13.90 -0.83 1.16
C MET A 86 12.77 -0.27 0.28
N LEU A 87 11.51 -0.53 0.64
CA LEU A 87 10.35 -0.06 -0.12
C LEU A 87 10.19 1.47 -0.05
N PHE A 88 10.34 2.09 1.13
CA PHE A 88 10.28 3.55 1.25
C PHE A 88 11.47 4.23 0.58
N LEU A 89 12.66 3.64 0.68
CA LEU A 89 13.83 4.15 -0.01
C LEU A 89 13.67 4.07 -1.54
N ALA A 90 13.09 2.98 -2.06
CA ALA A 90 12.74 2.87 -3.47
C ALA A 90 11.78 3.99 -3.93
N ILE A 91 10.84 4.41 -3.07
CA ILE A 91 9.95 5.53 -3.35
C ILE A 91 10.70 6.87 -3.38
N LEU A 92 11.62 7.08 -2.43
CA LEU A 92 12.40 8.31 -2.33
C LEU A 92 13.37 8.49 -3.51
N ILE A 93 14.05 7.41 -3.92
CA ILE A 93 15.06 7.43 -4.99
C ILE A 93 14.42 7.43 -6.39
N SER A 94 13.22 6.88 -6.53
CA SER A 94 12.57 6.73 -7.83
C SER A 94 12.24 8.08 -8.49
N ARG A 95 12.62 8.18 -9.77
CA ARG A 95 12.16 9.22 -10.70
C ARG A 95 10.97 8.67 -11.49
N PHE A 96 9.76 9.06 -11.08
CA PHE A 96 8.54 8.51 -11.66
C PHE A 96 8.27 9.09 -13.06
N THR A 97 8.03 8.20 -14.03
CA THR A 97 7.50 8.56 -15.35
C THR A 97 5.97 8.41 -15.32
N LYS A 98 5.22 9.23 -16.07
CA LYS A 98 3.73 9.33 -16.05
C LYS A 98 2.99 7.98 -15.89
N ARG A 99 3.42 6.92 -16.57
CA ARG A 99 2.78 5.58 -16.53
C ARG A 99 3.08 4.74 -15.28
N GLU A 100 4.28 4.83 -14.71
CA GLU A 100 4.65 4.03 -13.52
C GLU A 100 4.11 4.61 -12.22
N MET A 101 3.78 5.90 -12.24
CA MET A 101 3.28 6.64 -11.09
C MET A 101 1.88 6.19 -10.66
N PHE A 102 0.98 5.86 -11.59
CA PHE A 102 -0.43 5.62 -11.24
C PHE A 102 -0.66 4.30 -10.50
N TRP A 103 0.21 3.29 -10.70
CA TRP A 103 0.05 1.96 -10.09
C TRP A 103 1.24 1.53 -9.25
N ALA A 104 2.46 1.56 -9.80
CA ALA A 104 3.61 0.97 -9.11
C ALA A 104 4.01 1.76 -7.86
N LEU A 105 3.80 3.07 -7.84
CA LEU A 105 4.14 3.94 -6.72
C LEU A 105 3.18 3.73 -5.52
N PRO A 106 1.84 3.84 -5.65
CA PRO A 106 0.89 3.49 -4.60
C PRO A 106 1.08 2.07 -4.05
N CYS A 107 1.30 1.08 -4.92
CA CYS A 107 1.55 -0.30 -4.52
C CYS A 107 2.75 -0.43 -3.58
N ARG A 108 3.91 0.15 -3.95
CA ARG A 108 5.12 0.10 -3.12
C ARG A 108 4.91 0.76 -1.76
N PHE A 109 4.20 1.89 -1.74
CA PHE A 109 3.91 2.63 -0.51
C PHE A 109 3.04 1.82 0.45
N ILE A 110 1.98 1.20 -0.07
CA ILE A 110 1.07 0.38 0.73
C ILE A 110 1.76 -0.89 1.22
N CYS A 111 2.52 -1.59 0.36
CA CYS A 111 3.35 -2.72 0.79
C CYS A 111 4.33 -2.32 1.90
N GLY A 112 4.93 -1.13 1.80
CA GLY A 112 5.81 -0.59 2.84
C GLY A 112 5.09 -0.38 4.18
N ILE A 113 3.88 0.19 4.15
CA ILE A 113 3.04 0.40 5.35
C ILE A 113 2.65 -0.94 5.98
N ILE A 114 2.25 -1.94 5.19
CA ILE A 114 1.90 -3.28 5.69
C ILE A 114 3.11 -3.93 6.36
N SER A 115 4.29 -3.87 5.71
CA SER A 115 5.53 -4.42 6.28
C SER A 115 5.91 -3.73 7.59
N LEU A 116 5.75 -2.40 7.67
CA LEU A 116 6.00 -1.63 8.89
C LEU A 116 5.01 -2.00 10.00
N PHE A 117 3.75 -2.26 9.67
CA PHE A 117 2.75 -2.71 10.64
C PHE A 117 3.07 -4.08 11.23
N ILE A 118 3.45 -5.03 10.37
CA ILE A 118 3.91 -6.35 10.79
C ILE A 118 5.08 -6.18 11.76
N SER A 119 6.06 -5.34 11.40
CA SER A 119 7.22 -5.03 12.26
C SER A 119 6.81 -4.51 13.65
N VAL A 120 5.93 -3.51 13.71
CA VAL A 120 5.43 -2.95 14.98
C VAL A 120 4.69 -4.00 15.80
N THR A 121 3.87 -4.84 15.16
CA THR A 121 3.11 -5.88 15.85
C THR A 121 4.04 -6.88 16.53
N PHE A 122 5.05 -7.38 15.81
CA PHE A 122 6.04 -8.31 16.37
C PHE A 122 6.94 -7.64 17.42
N MET A 123 7.27 -6.36 17.27
CA MET A 123 7.97 -5.59 18.32
C MET A 123 7.15 -5.48 19.61
N MET A 124 5.84 -5.26 19.51
CA MET A 124 4.94 -5.23 20.67
C MET A 124 4.82 -6.61 21.34
N VAL A 125 4.77 -7.69 20.56
CA VAL A 125 4.82 -9.07 21.06
C VAL A 125 6.15 -9.32 21.79
N SER A 126 7.29 -8.94 21.21
CA SER A 126 8.59 -9.03 21.88
C SER A 126 8.61 -8.27 23.21
N PHE A 127 8.01 -7.08 23.28
CA PHE A 127 7.93 -6.33 24.52
C PHE A 127 7.04 -7.01 25.59
N CYS A 128 5.91 -7.61 25.19
CA CYS A 128 5.08 -8.44 26.08
C CYS A 128 5.91 -9.59 26.67
N LEU A 129 6.66 -10.33 25.84
CA LEU A 129 7.49 -11.45 26.28
C LEU A 129 8.65 -11.00 27.18
N ALA A 130 9.32 -9.90 26.82
CA ALA A 130 10.38 -9.33 27.64
C ALA A 130 9.86 -8.90 29.01
N THR A 131 8.69 -8.26 29.08
CA THR A 131 8.06 -7.88 30.34
C THR A 131 7.63 -9.10 31.16
N PHE A 132 7.16 -10.15 30.48
CA PHE A 132 6.80 -11.41 31.13
C PHE A 132 8.00 -12.06 31.81
N LEU A 133 9.18 -12.00 31.19
CA LEU A 133 10.44 -12.49 31.76
C LEU A 133 10.96 -11.59 32.88
N ALA A 134 10.88 -10.27 32.71
CA ALA A 134 11.43 -9.30 33.66
C ALA A 134 10.58 -9.14 34.94
N SER A 135 9.26 -9.33 34.86
CA SER A 135 8.34 -9.05 35.97
C SER A 135 7.71 -10.30 36.57
N LYS A 136 7.88 -10.48 37.87
CA LYS A 136 7.19 -11.54 38.64
C LYS A 136 5.74 -11.18 38.98
N SER A 137 5.38 -9.90 38.97
CA SER A 137 4.02 -9.44 39.31
C SER A 137 3.04 -9.71 38.17
N SER A 138 1.95 -10.42 38.45
CA SER A 138 0.87 -10.66 37.48
C SER A 138 0.17 -9.37 37.05
N ALA A 139 0.02 -8.40 37.95
CA ALA A 139 -0.62 -7.11 37.65
C ALA A 139 0.14 -6.31 36.58
N ILE A 140 1.48 -6.27 36.68
CA ILE A 140 2.33 -5.57 35.71
C ILE A 140 2.23 -6.25 34.33
N ARG A 141 2.27 -7.58 34.29
CA ARG A 141 2.12 -8.35 33.03
C ARG A 141 0.79 -8.06 32.35
N SER A 142 -0.33 -8.14 33.07
CA SER A 142 -1.65 -7.86 32.52
C SER A 142 -1.80 -6.41 32.06
N CYS A 143 -1.30 -5.43 32.85
CA CYS A 143 -1.35 -4.02 32.48
C CYS A 143 -0.58 -3.74 31.18
N THR A 144 0.61 -4.33 31.02
CA THR A 144 1.44 -4.17 29.84
C THR A 144 0.78 -4.74 28.58
N CYS A 145 0.18 -5.94 28.66
CA CYS A 145 -0.54 -6.52 27.53
C CYS A 145 -1.74 -5.65 27.09
N ILE A 146 -2.50 -5.10 28.04
CA ILE A 146 -3.64 -4.21 27.74
C ILE A 146 -3.13 -2.93 27.05
N LEU A 147 -2.03 -2.36 27.53
CA LEU A 147 -1.45 -1.15 26.96
C LEU A 147 -0.94 -1.37 25.53
N GLN A 148 -0.34 -2.53 25.23
CA GLN A 148 0.10 -2.89 23.88
C GLN A 148 -1.04 -3.20 22.91
N ALA A 149 -2.20 -3.65 23.40
CA ALA A 149 -3.34 -3.94 22.53
C ALA A 149 -3.90 -2.66 21.88
N LEU A 150 -3.82 -1.52 22.58
CA LEU A 150 -4.34 -0.24 22.10
C LEU A 150 -3.74 0.20 20.74
N PRO A 151 -2.41 0.32 20.56
CA PRO A 151 -1.84 0.73 19.28
C PRO A 151 -2.10 -0.29 18.16
N ILE A 152 -2.18 -1.59 18.47
CA ILE A 152 -2.47 -2.63 17.47
C ILE A 152 -3.91 -2.48 16.95
N LEU A 153 -4.88 -2.34 17.87
CA LEU A 153 -6.29 -2.16 17.52
C LEU A 153 -6.52 -0.84 16.78
N LEU A 154 -5.90 0.24 17.24
CA LEU A 154 -5.96 1.54 16.59
C LEU A 154 -5.45 1.45 15.15
N PHE A 155 -4.30 0.81 14.94
CA PHE A 155 -3.74 0.67 13.59
C PHE A 155 -4.61 -0.20 12.68
N LEU A 156 -5.13 -1.33 13.17
CA LEU A 156 -6.06 -2.17 12.41
C LEU A 156 -7.31 -1.37 11.98
N TYR A 157 -7.85 -0.55 12.87
CA TYR A 157 -8.99 0.32 12.57
C TYR A 157 -8.66 1.36 11.50
N LEU A 158 -7.51 2.05 11.60
CA LEU A 158 -7.12 3.07 10.61
C LEU A 158 -6.77 2.47 9.24
N VAL A 159 -6.10 1.31 9.20
CA VAL A 159 -5.55 0.74 7.97
C VAL A 159 -6.54 -0.19 7.25
N SER A 160 -7.53 -0.73 7.96
CA SER A 160 -8.61 -1.55 7.41
C SER A 160 -9.31 -0.94 6.17
N PRO A 161 -9.86 0.29 6.22
CA PRO A 161 -10.60 0.83 5.07
C PRO A 161 -9.67 1.06 3.87
N VAL A 162 -8.47 1.61 4.11
CA VAL A 162 -7.50 1.91 3.07
C VAL A 162 -7.01 0.63 2.37
N LEU A 163 -6.73 -0.44 3.13
CA LEU A 163 -6.35 -1.73 2.56
C LEU A 163 -7.51 -2.40 1.82
N SER A 164 -8.72 -2.34 2.36
CA SER A 164 -9.88 -2.97 1.72
C SER A 164 -10.14 -2.35 0.35
N ASP A 165 -10.07 -1.02 0.25
CA ASP A 165 -10.28 -0.32 -1.00
C ASP A 165 -9.15 -0.63 -1.99
N PHE A 166 -7.90 -0.65 -1.53
CA PHE A 166 -6.77 -1.00 -2.38
C PHE A 166 -6.81 -2.45 -2.90
N ILE A 167 -7.20 -3.41 -2.04
CA ILE A 167 -7.36 -4.82 -2.45
C ILE A 167 -8.50 -4.95 -3.45
N LYS A 168 -9.63 -4.26 -3.23
CA LYS A 168 -10.75 -4.25 -4.20
C LYS A 168 -10.32 -3.64 -5.54
N THR A 169 -9.64 -2.49 -5.54
CA THR A 169 -9.21 -1.84 -6.78
C THR A 169 -8.13 -2.62 -7.50
N THR A 170 -7.27 -3.37 -6.80
CA THR A 170 -6.19 -4.14 -7.43
C THR A 170 -6.66 -5.51 -7.90
N PHE A 171 -7.40 -6.26 -7.08
CA PHE A 171 -7.81 -7.64 -7.39
C PHE A 171 -9.21 -7.74 -8.04
N PHE A 172 -10.17 -6.88 -7.68
CA PHE A 172 -11.53 -6.93 -8.23
C PHE A 172 -11.71 -6.06 -9.50
N SER A 173 -10.86 -5.06 -9.72
CA SER A 173 -10.92 -4.23 -10.95
C SER A 173 -10.54 -5.03 -12.21
N GLU A 174 -9.52 -5.89 -12.13
CA GLU A 174 -9.17 -6.78 -13.25
C GLU A 174 -10.31 -7.74 -13.63
N SER A 175 -11.11 -8.19 -12.66
CA SER A 175 -12.26 -9.06 -12.92
C SER A 175 -13.51 -8.30 -13.37
N ALA A 176 -13.69 -7.03 -12.97
CA ALA A 176 -14.81 -6.19 -13.40
C ALA A 176 -14.67 -5.64 -14.85
N PHE A 177 -13.44 -5.54 -15.38
CA PHE A 177 -13.21 -5.02 -16.73
C PHE A 177 -13.50 -6.03 -17.86
N LYS A 178 -13.77 -7.31 -17.54
CA LYS A 178 -13.99 -8.36 -18.55
C LYS A 178 -15.43 -8.51 -19.04
N HIS A 179 -16.43 -7.82 -18.48
CA HIS A 179 -17.81 -7.98 -18.97
C HIS A 179 -18.72 -6.76 -18.76
N ARG A 180 -18.70 -5.81 -19.71
CA ARG A 180 -19.92 -5.11 -20.10
C ARG A 180 -20.03 -5.10 -21.62
N LYS A 181 -20.99 -5.87 -22.14
CA LYS A 181 -21.40 -5.81 -23.55
C LYS A 181 -21.88 -4.39 -23.85
N PRO A 182 -21.48 -3.76 -24.98
CA PRO A 182 -22.05 -2.48 -25.37
C PRO A 182 -23.49 -2.71 -25.84
N VAL A 183 -24.47 -2.32 -25.03
CA VAL A 183 -25.84 -2.07 -25.52
C VAL A 183 -25.86 -0.63 -26.01
N LEU A 184 -25.57 -0.45 -27.31
CA LEU A 184 -25.87 0.79 -28.02
C LEU A 184 -26.55 0.39 -29.33
N GLN A 185 -27.88 0.31 -29.25
CA GLN A 185 -28.76 0.25 -30.42
C GLN A 185 -28.80 1.67 -31.02
N TYR A 186 -28.08 1.85 -32.12
CA TYR A 186 -28.05 3.09 -32.87
C TYR A 186 -29.25 3.10 -33.82
N TYR A 187 -30.10 4.13 -33.72
CA TYR A 187 -31.17 4.43 -34.69
C TYR A 187 -30.59 5.32 -35.79
N ASP A 188 -30.66 4.87 -37.04
CA ASP A 188 -30.17 5.59 -38.23
C ASP A 188 -31.36 6.21 -39.00
N PRO A 189 -31.49 7.55 -39.10
CA PRO A 189 -32.40 8.19 -40.02
C PRO A 189 -31.58 8.79 -41.18
N ARG A 190 -31.38 8.03 -42.26
CA ARG A 190 -31.02 8.62 -43.56
C ARG A 190 -32.25 8.71 -44.46
N PRO A 191 -32.54 9.87 -45.07
CA PRO A 191 -33.41 9.94 -46.22
C PRO A 191 -32.62 9.56 -47.48
N GLU A 192 -33.15 8.62 -48.26
CA GLU A 192 -32.72 8.35 -49.64
C GLU A 192 -32.99 9.59 -50.50
N ILE A 193 -31.95 10.11 -51.17
CA ILE A 193 -32.15 10.97 -52.34
C ILE A 193 -31.37 10.38 -53.53
N ARG A 194 -32.17 10.02 -54.52
CA ARG A 194 -31.92 9.34 -55.79
C ARG A 194 -31.01 10.17 -56.69
N GLY A 195 -30.00 9.51 -57.29
CA GLY A 195 -29.07 10.12 -58.26
C GLY A 195 -29.71 10.46 -59.62
N PRO A 196 -29.03 11.22 -60.48
CA PRO A 196 -29.55 11.63 -61.78
C PRO A 196 -29.27 10.55 -62.83
N ASN A 197 -30.31 10.13 -63.56
CA ASN A 197 -30.14 9.39 -64.81
C ASN A 197 -30.39 10.34 -65.99
N ASN A 198 -29.37 10.48 -66.83
CA ASN A 198 -29.47 10.97 -68.19
C ASN A 198 -30.28 9.97 -69.02
N GLU A 199 -31.26 10.42 -69.82
CA GLU A 199 -31.59 9.80 -71.11
C GLU A 199 -32.07 10.87 -72.11
N VAL A 200 -31.71 10.59 -73.37
CA VAL A 200 -31.83 11.35 -74.61
C VAL A 200 -33.24 11.22 -75.19
N GLY A 201 -33.75 12.27 -75.85
CA GLY A 201 -34.98 12.23 -76.65
C GLY A 201 -35.62 13.60 -76.84
#